data_AF-A0AB39TS11-F1
#
_entry.id   AF-A0AB39TS11-F1
#
_cell.length_a   1.000
_cell.length_b   1.000
_cell.length_c   1.000
_cell.angle_alpha   90.00
_cell.angle_beta   90.00
_cell.angle_gamma   90.00
#
_symmetry.space_group_name_H-M   'P 1'
#
loop_
_entity.id
_entity.type
_entity.pdbx_description
1 polymer ?
#
loop_
_entity_poly.entity_id
_entity_poly.type
_entity_poly.pdbx_seq_one_letter_code
_entity_poly.pdbx_strand_id
1 'polypeptide(L)'
;MTRHQLRTVTLAGSLALPYVAMKTYWAAGGRAGLADGFSLADEFRRNGGPAALIRLEHHGVDFTAVLALTGVALAFAVARHLPQNPLLRRLLLAPAWAGTLLIPYGLLTALLGALGTGAEDARITGWILPAGVAAFVGIGTALAAAAWPHRPLRRGARTGAH
;
A
#
# COMPACT_ATOMS: atom_id res chain seq x y z
N MET A 1 20.25 5.04 8.69
CA MET A 1 19.08 5.57 7.98
C MET A 1 19.02 7.09 8.16
N THR A 2 18.63 7.88 7.15
CA THR A 2 18.52 9.34 7.29
C THR A 2 17.16 9.72 7.89
N ARG A 3 17.07 10.82 8.65
CA ARG A 3 15.78 11.37 9.15
C ARG A 3 14.80 11.65 8.00
N HIS A 4 15.32 11.98 6.83
CA HIS A 4 14.55 12.22 5.62
C HIS A 4 13.79 10.97 5.16
N GLN A 5 14.43 9.80 5.14
CA GLN A 5 13.81 8.56 4.68
C GLN A 5 12.66 8.12 5.59
N LEU A 6 12.82 8.20 6.91
CA LEU A 6 11.73 7.87 7.82
C LEU A 6 10.55 8.84 7.66
N ARG A 7 10.82 10.13 7.42
CA ARG A 7 9.78 11.11 7.08
C ARG A 7 9.07 10.75 5.79
N THR A 8 9.80 10.40 4.72
CA THR A 8 9.22 9.95 3.46
C THR A 8 8.34 8.71 3.65
N VAL A 9 8.83 7.68 4.35
CA VAL A 9 8.07 6.47 4.67
C VAL A 9 6.78 6.80 5.42
N THR A 10 6.86 7.70 6.41
CA THR A 10 5.71 8.09 7.21
C THR A 10 4.66 8.85 6.40
N LEU A 11 5.10 9.87 5.65
CA LEU A 11 4.21 10.70 4.82
C LEU A 11 3.58 9.86 3.70
N ALA A 12 4.38 9.08 2.96
CA ALA A 12 3.88 8.24 1.89
C ALA A 12 2.95 7.13 2.43
N GLY A 13 3.31 6.49 3.54
CA GLY A 13 2.47 5.47 4.18
C GLY A 13 1.12 6.02 4.68
N SER A 14 1.08 7.29 5.12
CA SER A 14 -0.17 7.92 5.58
C SER A 14 -1.23 8.07 4.48
N LEU A 15 -0.83 8.06 3.20
CA LEU A 15 -1.76 8.09 2.06
C LEU A 15 -2.64 6.83 1.98
N ALA A 16 -2.26 5.73 2.66
CA ALA A 16 -3.08 4.53 2.75
C ALA A 16 -4.28 4.68 3.72
N LEU A 17 -4.26 5.67 4.62
CA LEU A 17 -5.26 5.77 5.69
C LEU A 17 -6.70 5.92 5.18
N PRO A 18 -7.01 6.81 4.21
CA PRO A 18 -8.38 6.94 3.71
C PRO A 18 -8.89 5.64 3.07
N TYR A 19 -8.02 4.95 2.33
CA TYR A 19 -8.35 3.67 1.70
C TYR A 19 -8.59 2.56 2.74
N VAL A 20 -7.70 2.41 3.73
CA VAL A 20 -7.86 1.42 4.81
C VAL A 20 -9.13 1.69 5.60
N ALA A 21 -9.41 2.95 5.95
CA ALA A 21 -10.62 3.33 6.66
C ALA A 21 -11.89 3.00 5.85
N MET A 22 -11.91 3.38 4.57
CA MET A 22 -13.00 3.06 3.64
C MET A 22 -13.23 1.56 3.54
N LYS A 23 -12.16 0.78 3.30
CA LYS A 23 -12.26 -0.67 3.15
C LYS A 23 -12.73 -1.37 4.41
N THR A 24 -12.23 -0.95 5.57
CA THR A 24 -12.68 -1.45 6.87
C THR A 24 -14.15 -1.09 7.13
N TYR A 25 -14.56 0.13 6.77
CA TYR A 25 -15.95 0.55 6.89
C TYR A 25 -16.89 -0.27 5.99
N TRP A 26 -16.49 -0.55 4.75
CA TRP A 26 -17.27 -1.40 3.86
C TRP A 26 -17.41 -2.83 4.37
N ALA A 27 -16.32 -3.40 4.89
CA ALA A 27 -16.35 -4.72 5.50
C ALA A 27 -17.33 -4.78 6.69
N ALA A 28 -17.41 -3.70 7.49
CA ALA A 28 -18.38 -3.57 8.57
C ALA A 28 -19.84 -3.32 8.11
N GLY A 29 -20.13 -3.41 6.81
CA GLY A 29 -21.46 -3.21 6.22
C GLY A 29 -21.74 -1.78 5.78
N GLY A 30 -20.75 -0.88 5.89
CA GLY A 30 -20.85 0.49 5.40
C GLY A 30 -20.99 0.56 3.88
N ARG A 31 -21.75 1.55 3.39
CA ARG A 31 -22.04 1.70 1.95
C ARG A 31 -21.59 3.04 1.34
N ALA A 32 -20.79 3.80 2.07
CA ALA A 32 -20.37 5.13 1.64
C ALA A 32 -19.62 5.03 0.30
N GLY A 33 -20.15 5.73 -0.68
CA GLY A 33 -19.59 5.76 -2.01
C GLY A 33 -19.94 4.56 -2.90
N LEU A 34 -20.73 3.59 -2.43
CA LEU A 34 -21.29 2.53 -3.26
C LEU A 34 -22.69 2.92 -3.71
N ALA A 35 -23.08 2.57 -4.94
CA ALA A 35 -24.47 2.72 -5.38
C ALA A 35 -25.39 1.76 -4.64
N ASP A 36 -26.67 2.11 -4.60
CA ASP A 36 -27.71 1.29 -3.97
C ASP A 36 -27.82 -0.09 -4.65
N GLY A 37 -27.96 -1.14 -3.85
CA GLY A 37 -28.03 -2.53 -4.32
C GLY A 37 -26.70 -3.17 -4.72
N PHE A 38 -25.58 -2.42 -4.76
CA PHE A 38 -24.27 -3.00 -5.04
C PHE A 38 -23.71 -3.77 -3.84
N SER A 39 -23.22 -5.00 -4.07
CA SER A 39 -22.69 -5.89 -3.03
C SER A 39 -21.30 -6.37 -3.45
N LEU A 40 -20.27 -5.92 -2.71
CA LEU A 40 -18.88 -6.35 -2.97
C LEU A 40 -18.74 -7.86 -2.86
N ALA A 41 -19.44 -8.50 -1.91
CA ALA A 41 -19.38 -9.95 -1.73
C ALA A 41 -19.92 -10.72 -2.95
N ASP A 42 -20.99 -10.22 -3.57
CA ASP A 42 -21.56 -10.83 -4.78
C ASP A 42 -20.69 -10.59 -6.00
N GLU A 43 -20.04 -9.44 -6.09
CA GLU A 43 -19.07 -9.15 -7.15
C GLU A 43 -17.80 -10.01 -7.02
N PHE A 44 -17.24 -10.14 -5.82
CA PHE A 44 -16.13 -11.06 -5.56
C PHE A 44 -16.50 -12.51 -5.93
N ARG A 45 -17.73 -12.94 -5.60
CA ARG A 45 -18.21 -14.27 -5.98
C ARG A 45 -18.33 -14.44 -7.50
N ARG A 46 -18.84 -13.42 -8.21
CA ARG A 46 -18.94 -13.41 -9.68
C ARG A 46 -17.56 -13.45 -10.35
N ASN A 47 -16.56 -12.81 -9.76
CA ASN A 47 -15.19 -12.78 -10.26
C ASN A 47 -14.37 -14.03 -9.89
N GLY A 48 -14.99 -15.07 -9.34
CA GLY A 48 -14.30 -16.30 -8.94
C GLY A 48 -13.40 -16.14 -7.72
N GLY A 49 -13.68 -15.16 -6.87
CA GLY A 49 -12.90 -14.86 -5.67
C GLY A 49 -12.78 -16.07 -4.74
N PRO A 50 -11.60 -16.34 -4.16
CA PRO A 50 -11.40 -17.42 -3.22
C PRO A 50 -12.41 -17.39 -2.06
N ALA A 51 -13.01 -18.54 -1.74
CA ALA A 51 -14.01 -18.67 -0.67
C ALA A 51 -13.49 -18.17 0.70
N ALA A 52 -12.18 -18.24 0.93
CA ALA A 52 -11.53 -17.71 2.12
C ALA A 52 -11.65 -16.17 2.23
N LEU A 53 -11.52 -15.45 1.10
CA LEU A 53 -11.67 -13.99 1.08
C LEU A 53 -13.13 -13.58 1.32
N ILE A 54 -14.07 -14.31 0.73
CA ILE A 54 -15.51 -14.10 0.95
C ILE A 54 -15.86 -14.32 2.43
N ARG A 55 -15.25 -15.33 3.07
CA ARG A 55 -15.44 -15.60 4.50
C ARG A 55 -14.88 -14.50 5.38
N LEU A 56 -13.70 -13.95 5.06
CA LEU A 56 -13.10 -12.80 5.76
C LEU A 56 -14.01 -11.57 5.67
N GLU A 57 -14.52 -11.28 4.48
CA GLU A 57 -15.45 -10.17 4.24
C GLU A 57 -16.73 -10.32 5.09
N HIS A 58 -17.28 -11.54 5.19
CA HIS A 58 -18.43 -11.83 6.06
C HIS A 58 -18.15 -11.65 7.56
N HIS A 59 -16.88 -11.71 7.99
CA HIS A 59 -16.48 -11.39 9.36
C HIS A 59 -16.10 -9.91 9.56
N GLY A 60 -16.34 -9.07 8.56
CA GLY A 60 -16.02 -7.65 8.61
C GLY A 60 -14.54 -7.33 8.43
N VAL A 61 -13.78 -8.23 7.79
CA VAL A 61 -12.35 -8.03 7.51
C VAL A 61 -12.11 -7.96 6.01
N ASP A 62 -11.88 -6.75 5.49
CA ASP A 62 -11.47 -6.57 4.09
C ASP A 62 -9.98 -6.93 3.94
N PHE A 63 -9.71 -7.89 3.06
CA PHE A 63 -8.36 -8.41 2.81
C PHE A 63 -7.41 -7.35 2.23
N THR A 64 -7.92 -6.41 1.43
CA THR A 64 -7.11 -5.33 0.87
C THR A 64 -6.68 -4.30 1.92
N ALA A 65 -7.51 -4.04 2.94
CA ALA A 65 -7.14 -3.26 4.11
C ALA A 65 -6.02 -3.94 4.89
N VAL A 66 -6.11 -5.26 5.11
CA VAL A 66 -5.06 -6.04 5.78
C VAL A 66 -3.76 -6.01 4.99
N LEU A 67 -3.81 -6.19 3.67
CA LEU A 67 -2.62 -6.09 2.80
C LEU A 67 -2.01 -4.69 2.83
N ALA A 68 -2.84 -3.63 2.78
CA ALA A 68 -2.38 -2.26 2.85
C ALA A 68 -1.66 -1.98 4.18
N LEU A 69 -2.25 -2.40 5.30
CA LEU A 69 -1.63 -2.30 6.63
C LEU A 69 -0.34 -3.10 6.72
N THR A 70 -0.31 -4.31 6.15
CA THR A 70 0.89 -5.16 6.11
C THR A 70 2.01 -4.52 5.30
N GLY A 71 1.68 -3.91 4.15
CA GLY A 71 2.65 -3.17 3.32
C GLY A 71 3.22 -1.96 4.06
N VAL A 72 2.38 -1.17 4.73
CA VAL A 72 2.83 -0.04 5.57
C VAL A 72 3.71 -0.54 6.72
N ALA A 73 3.29 -1.58 7.44
CA ALA A 73 4.05 -2.18 8.53
C ALA A 73 5.41 -2.70 8.05
N LEU A 74 5.47 -3.36 6.89
CA LEU A 74 6.70 -3.82 6.26
C LEU A 74 7.62 -2.64 5.93
N ALA A 75 7.09 -1.54 5.37
CA ALA A 75 7.87 -0.34 5.09
C ALA A 75 8.50 0.22 6.37
N PHE A 76 7.73 0.29 7.47
CA PHE A 76 8.25 0.73 8.77
C PHE A 76 9.27 -0.25 9.37
N ALA A 77 9.05 -1.55 9.25
CA ALA A 77 9.98 -2.57 9.74
C ALA A 77 11.33 -2.47 9.02
N VAL A 78 11.30 -2.42 7.68
CA VAL A 78 12.49 -2.26 6.83
C VAL A 78 13.20 -0.94 7.13
N ALA A 79 12.44 0.15 7.31
CA ALA A 79 13.01 1.45 7.63
C ALA A 79 13.67 1.44 9.02
N ARG A 80 12.96 1.04 10.08
CA ARG A 80 13.47 1.16 11.46
C ARG A 80 14.55 0.14 11.78
N HIS A 81 14.36 -1.11 11.37
CA HIS A 81 15.20 -2.22 11.80
C HIS A 81 15.41 -3.22 10.67
N LEU A 82 16.35 -2.90 9.76
CA LEU A 82 16.80 -3.89 8.79
C LEU A 82 17.73 -4.90 9.49
N PRO A 83 17.40 -6.21 9.50
CA PRO A 83 18.23 -7.22 10.14
C PRO A 83 19.62 -7.30 9.50
N GLN A 84 20.64 -7.54 10.31
CA GLN A 84 21.99 -7.84 9.82
C GLN A 84 22.08 -9.24 9.21
N ASN A 85 21.25 -10.17 9.68
CA ASN A 85 21.16 -11.52 9.13
C ASN A 85 20.72 -11.46 7.65
N PRO A 86 21.51 -12.01 6.71
CA PRO A 86 21.26 -11.88 5.28
C PRO A 86 19.96 -12.57 4.83
N LEU A 87 19.54 -13.66 5.49
CA LEU A 87 18.30 -14.37 5.17
C LEU A 87 17.08 -13.53 5.56
N LEU A 88 17.03 -13.06 6.82
CA LEU A 88 15.94 -12.20 7.31
C LEU A 88 15.88 -10.89 6.51
N ARG A 89 17.03 -10.32 6.18
CA ARG A 89 17.11 -9.15 5.32
C ARG A 89 16.53 -9.39 3.93
N ARG A 90 16.83 -10.53 3.29
CA ARG A 90 16.22 -10.90 2.00
C ARG A 90 14.71 -11.11 2.13
N LEU A 91 14.26 -11.77 3.20
CA LEU A 91 12.84 -12.01 3.46
C LEU A 91 12.02 -10.73 3.62
N LEU A 92 12.62 -9.64 4.12
CA LEU A 92 11.94 -8.35 4.22
C LEU A 92 12.09 -7.50 2.95
N LEU A 93 13.28 -7.51 2.34
CA LEU A 93 13.55 -6.70 1.15
C LEU A 93 12.86 -7.23 -0.11
N ALA A 94 12.74 -8.54 -0.29
CA ALA A 94 12.08 -9.12 -1.45
C ALA A 94 10.61 -8.67 -1.58
N PRO A 95 9.75 -8.84 -0.55
CA PRO A 95 8.39 -8.33 -0.62
C PRO A 95 8.32 -6.80 -0.64
N ALA A 96 9.28 -6.10 -0.03
CA ALA A 96 9.31 -4.64 -0.11
C ALA A 96 9.59 -4.14 -1.53
N TRP A 97 10.54 -4.75 -2.24
CA TRP A 97 10.81 -4.47 -3.64
C TRP A 97 9.65 -4.90 -4.54
N ALA A 98 9.04 -6.06 -4.29
CA ALA A 98 7.85 -6.47 -5.04
C ALA A 98 6.72 -5.44 -4.87
N GLY A 99 6.50 -4.94 -3.66
CA GLY A 99 5.48 -3.94 -3.38
C GLY A 99 5.72 -2.56 -4.00
N THR A 100 6.93 -2.25 -4.51
CA THR A 100 7.13 -0.99 -5.28
C THR A 100 6.36 -0.98 -6.59
N LEU A 101 5.94 -2.15 -7.10
CA LEU A 101 5.08 -2.27 -8.27
C LEU A 101 3.67 -1.67 -8.05
N LEU A 102 3.30 -1.37 -6.80
CA LEU A 102 2.09 -0.59 -6.51
C LEU A 102 2.16 0.83 -7.06
N ILE A 103 3.35 1.40 -7.25
CA ILE A 103 3.52 2.73 -7.86
C ILE A 103 3.01 2.74 -9.31
N PRO A 104 3.57 1.96 -10.25
CA PRO A 104 3.08 1.95 -11.62
C PRO A 104 1.64 1.46 -11.72
N TYR A 105 1.21 0.54 -10.85
CA TYR A 105 -0.20 0.12 -10.80
C TYR A 105 -1.13 1.29 -10.43
N GLY A 106 -0.86 2.00 -9.34
CA GLY A 106 -1.66 3.15 -8.93
C GLY A 106 -1.67 4.28 -9.95
N LEU A 107 -0.53 4.55 -10.59
CA LEU A 107 -0.44 5.54 -11.67
C LEU A 107 -1.23 5.12 -12.92
N LEU A 108 -1.17 3.85 -13.30
CA LEU A 108 -1.97 3.31 -14.39
C LEU A 108 -3.46 3.42 -14.07
N THR A 109 -3.87 3.07 -12.85
CA THR A 109 -5.26 3.24 -12.39
C THR A 109 -5.71 4.70 -12.46
N ALA A 110 -4.85 5.64 -12.06
CA ALA A 110 -5.12 7.07 -12.16
C ALA A 110 -5.28 7.52 -13.62
N LEU A 111 -4.40 7.05 -14.52
CA LEU A 111 -4.45 7.36 -15.94
C LEU A 111 -5.73 6.83 -16.59
N LEU A 112 -6.08 5.56 -16.34
CA LEU A 112 -7.29 4.95 -16.87
C LEU A 112 -8.56 5.66 -16.37
N GLY A 113 -8.58 6.06 -15.10
CA GLY A 113 -9.67 6.85 -14.55
C GLY A 113 -9.76 8.26 -15.16
N ALA A 114 -8.62 8.93 -15.38
CA ALA A 114 -8.59 10.24 -16.02
C ALA A 114 -9.01 10.19 -17.50
N LEU A 115 -8.77 9.06 -18.18
CA LEU A 115 -9.18 8.82 -19.56
C LEU A 115 -10.63 8.35 -19.70
N GLY A 116 -11.35 8.13 -18.59
CA GLY A 116 -12.69 7.53 -18.61
C GLY A 116 -12.74 6.11 -19.18
N THR A 117 -11.58 5.43 -19.25
CA THR A 117 -11.45 4.06 -19.78
C THR A 117 -11.37 3.01 -18.68
N GLY A 118 -11.15 3.43 -17.43
CA GLY A 118 -11.45 2.61 -16.27
C GLY A 118 -12.95 2.35 -16.21
N ALA A 119 -13.36 1.17 -15.72
CA ALA A 119 -14.77 0.81 -15.59
C ALA A 119 -15.54 1.96 -14.92
N GLU A 120 -16.24 2.76 -15.72
CA GLU A 120 -17.29 3.66 -15.27
C GLU A 120 -18.46 2.78 -14.84
N ASP A 121 -18.25 1.98 -13.80
CA ASP A 121 -19.36 1.51 -13.04
C ASP A 121 -19.88 2.74 -12.31
N ALA A 122 -21.05 3.22 -12.74
CA ALA A 122 -21.92 4.16 -12.01
C ALA A 122 -22.28 3.66 -10.58
N ARG A 123 -21.60 2.62 -10.10
CA ARG A 123 -21.76 1.91 -8.84
C ARG A 123 -20.81 2.41 -7.76
N ILE A 124 -19.88 3.31 -8.08
CA ILE A 124 -18.90 3.84 -7.14
C ILE A 124 -18.69 5.36 -7.32
N THR A 125 -18.73 6.11 -6.22
CA THR A 125 -18.54 7.57 -6.23
C THR A 125 -17.10 7.97 -6.55
N GLY A 126 -16.92 9.13 -7.18
CA GLY A 126 -15.64 9.58 -7.73
C GLY A 126 -14.47 9.78 -6.76
N TRP A 127 -14.69 9.80 -5.43
CA TRP A 127 -13.60 9.92 -4.45
C TRP A 127 -12.90 8.58 -4.14
N ILE A 128 -13.53 7.45 -4.46
CA ILE A 128 -12.99 6.11 -4.21
C ILE A 128 -11.73 5.87 -5.02
N LEU A 129 -11.75 6.28 -6.29
CA LEU A 129 -10.61 6.16 -7.19
C LEU A 129 -9.36 6.90 -6.66
N PRO A 130 -9.40 8.21 -6.35
CA PRO A 130 -8.24 8.90 -5.80
C PRO A 130 -7.80 8.36 -4.44
N ALA A 131 -8.71 7.85 -3.60
CA ALA A 131 -8.33 7.19 -2.35
C ALA A 131 -7.51 5.90 -2.59
N GLY A 132 -7.94 5.07 -3.55
CA GLY A 132 -7.20 3.87 -3.96
C GLY A 132 -5.85 4.19 -4.60
N VAL A 133 -5.82 5.13 -5.55
CA VAL A 133 -4.60 5.60 -6.21
C VAL A 133 -3.59 6.11 -5.18
N ALA A 134 -4.02 6.97 -4.26
CA ALA A 134 -3.17 7.53 -3.23
C ALA A 134 -2.59 6.42 -2.33
N ALA A 135 -3.39 5.41 -1.97
CA ALA A 135 -2.92 4.27 -1.20
C ALA A 135 -1.86 3.45 -1.95
N PHE A 136 -2.10 3.08 -3.20
CA PHE A 136 -1.15 2.28 -3.98
C PHE A 136 0.19 3.02 -4.20
N VAL A 137 0.12 4.28 -4.65
CA VAL A 137 1.31 5.10 -4.85
C VAL A 137 2.04 5.36 -3.53
N GLY A 138 1.29 5.63 -2.46
CA GLY A 138 1.84 5.89 -1.13
C GLY A 138 2.55 4.69 -0.53
N ILE A 139 1.91 3.52 -0.51
CA ILE A 139 2.49 2.28 0.00
C ILE A 139 3.73 1.90 -0.82
N GLY A 140 3.61 1.90 -2.15
CA GLY A 140 4.73 1.57 -3.03
C GLY A 140 5.92 2.51 -2.84
N THR A 141 5.66 3.81 -2.68
CA THR A 141 6.69 4.83 -2.40
C THR A 141 7.33 4.64 -1.03
N ALA A 142 6.54 4.32 0.00
CA ALA A 142 7.05 4.03 1.33
C ALA A 142 7.97 2.80 1.32
N LEU A 143 7.57 1.74 0.61
CA LEU A 143 8.38 0.53 0.45
C LEU A 143 9.66 0.79 -0.34
N ALA A 144 9.59 1.55 -1.44
CA ALA A 144 10.76 1.93 -2.23
C ALA A 144 11.75 2.75 -1.39
N ALA A 145 11.25 3.76 -0.67
CA ALA A 145 12.05 4.59 0.21
C ALA A 145 12.68 3.74 1.32
N ALA A 146 11.96 2.80 1.91
CA ALA A 146 12.47 1.91 2.96
C ALA A 146 13.55 0.94 2.44
N ALA A 147 13.33 0.32 1.28
CA ALA A 147 14.23 -0.68 0.70
C ALA A 147 15.48 -0.10 0.04
N TRP A 148 15.50 1.21 -0.24
CA TRP A 148 16.60 1.86 -0.94
C TRP A 148 17.93 1.77 -0.15
N PRO A 149 19.04 1.31 -0.79
CA PRO A 149 20.34 1.25 -0.13
C PRO A 149 20.87 2.66 0.15
N HIS A 150 21.20 2.96 1.41
CA HIS A 150 21.94 4.19 1.74
C HIS A 150 23.42 3.88 1.84
N ARG A 151 24.24 4.67 1.13
CA ARG A 151 25.65 4.80 1.48
C ARG A 151 25.70 5.45 2.87
N PRO A 152 26.39 4.86 3.86
CA PRO A 152 26.77 5.64 5.02
C PRO A 152 27.57 6.83 4.50
N LEU A 153 27.14 8.05 4.82
CA LEU A 153 28.02 9.22 4.76
C LEU A 153 29.24 8.84 5.58
N ARG A 154 30.34 8.46 4.91
CA ARG A 154 31.67 8.46 5.51
C ARG A 154 31.90 9.89 5.99
N ARG A 155 31.56 10.17 7.25
CA ARG A 155 32.10 11.33 7.94
C ARG A 155 33.61 11.16 7.92
N GLY A 156 34.27 12.17 7.38
CA GLY A 156 35.63 12.14 6.87
C GLY A 156 36.61 11.30 7.69
N ALA A 157 37.19 10.30 7.02
CA ALA A 157 38.61 10.04 7.21
C ALA A 157 39.37 11.18 6.50
N ARG A 158 39.44 12.34 7.15
CA ARG A 158 40.49 13.35 6.94
C ARG A 158 41.50 13.07 8.05
N THR A 159 42.60 12.39 7.72
CA THR A 159 43.94 12.99 7.58
C THR A 159 44.46 13.64 8.88
N GLY A 160 45.31 12.88 9.57
CA GLY A 160 46.49 13.31 10.32
C GLY A 160 47.34 12.03 10.42
N ALA A 161 48.46 11.81 9.73
CA ALA A 161 49.63 12.67 9.58
C ALA A 161 50.00 13.29 10.94
N HIS A 162 50.68 12.50 11.77
CA HIS A 162 52.01 12.79 12.30
C HIS A 162 52.63 11.50 12.83
#